data_AF-A0A6P0SB52-F1
#
_entry.id   AF-A0A6P0SB52-F1
#
_cell.length_a   1.000
_cell.length_b   1.000
_cell.length_c   1.000
_cell.angle_alpha   90.00
_cell.angle_beta   90.00
_cell.angle_gamma   90.00
#
_symmetry.space_group_name_H-M   'P 1'
#
loop_
_entity.id
_entity.type
_entity.pdbx_description
1 polymer ?
#
loop_
_entity_poly.entity_id
_entity_poly.type
_entity_poly.pdbx_seq_one_letter_code
_entity_poly.pdbx_strand_id
1 'polypeptide(L)' 'MRELYPPIEPYNQGNLKVSDLHTIYFEESGNPQGQPVVVLHGGPGGGSQPSYRRYFNPEAWRIV' A
#
# COMPACT_ATOMS: atom_id res chain seq x y z
N MET A 1 0.57 -21.59 10.61
CA MET A 1 1.17 -20.31 10.15
C MET A 1 0.07 -19.55 9.42
N ARG A 2 -0.09 -18.24 9.61
CA ARG A 2 -1.06 -17.49 8.79
C ARG A 2 -0.44 -17.27 7.42
N GLU A 3 -1.20 -17.59 6.38
CA GLU A 3 -0.81 -17.32 4.99
C GLU A 3 -1.20 -15.88 4.62
N LEU A 4 -0.53 -15.34 3.60
CA LEU A 4 -0.89 -14.05 3.01
C LEU A 4 -2.27 -14.13 2.35
N TYR A 5 -3.04 -13.04 2.38
CA TYR A 5 -4.27 -12.93 1.58
C TYR A 5 -3.97 -13.11 0.08
N PRO A 6 -4.98 -13.44 -0.76
CA PRO A 6 -4.79 -13.51 -2.21
C PRO A 6 -4.18 -12.21 -2.78
N PRO A 7 -3.42 -12.30 -3.88
CA PRO A 7 -2.90 -11.10 -4.54
C PRO A 7 -4.05 -10.20 -5.01
N ILE A 8 -3.87 -8.89 -4.85
CA ILE A 8 -4.80 -7.85 -5.29
C ILE A 8 -4.03 -6.74 -5.99
N GLU A 9 -4.71 -6.03 -6.89
CA GLU A 9 -4.20 -4.83 -7.53
C GLU A 9 -4.68 -3.57 -6.83
N PRO A 10 -3.92 -2.46 -6.91
CA PRO A 10 -4.33 -1.22 -6.31
C PRO A 10 -5.45 -0.61 -7.15
N TYR A 11 -6.47 -0.06 -6.49
CA TYR A 11 -7.56 0.64 -7.17
C TYR A 11 -7.21 2.11 -7.46
N ASN A 12 -6.19 2.66 -6.77
CA ASN A 12 -5.69 4.02 -6.97
C ASN A 12 -4.17 4.02 -6.91
N GLN A 13 -3.53 4.79 -7.77
CA GLN A 13 -2.08 4.96 -7.82
C GLN A 13 -1.78 6.40 -8.18
N GLY A 14 -0.70 6.95 -7.63
CA GLY A 14 -0.35 8.32 -7.88
C GLY A 14 1.06 8.69 -7.46
N ASN A 15 1.39 9.95 -7.73
CA ASN A 15 2.66 10.55 -7.38
C ASN A 15 2.37 11.84 -6.63
N LEU A 16 2.82 11.91 -5.38
CA LEU A 16 2.64 13.08 -4.51
C LEU A 16 3.92 13.91 -4.53
N LYS A 17 3.85 15.14 -5.07
CA LYS A 17 4.93 16.12 -4.96
C LYS A 17 5.01 16.59 -3.49
N VAL A 18 6.12 16.34 -2.81
CA VAL A 18 6.33 16.69 -1.39
C VAL A 18 7.33 17.83 -1.19
N SER A 19 8.07 18.19 -2.23
CA SER A 19 8.97 19.34 -2.28
C SER A 19 9.22 19.73 -3.74
N ASP A 20 10.03 20.77 -3.99
CA ASP A 20 10.40 21.13 -5.37
C ASP A 20 11.25 20.08 -6.08
N LEU A 21 11.96 19.23 -5.33
CA LEU A 21 12.81 18.18 -5.87
C LEU A 21 12.17 16.79 -5.83
N HIS A 22 11.43 16.48 -4.76
CA HIS A 22 10.99 15.10 -4.48
C HIS A 22 9.51 14.87 -4.74
N THR A 23 9.24 13.73 -5.37
CA THR A 23 7.91 13.17 -5.62
C THR A 23 7.87 11.74 -5.08
N ILE A 24 6.82 11.38 -4.35
CA ILE A 24 6.64 10.06 -3.74
C ILE A 24 5.56 9.30 -4.51
N TYR A 25 5.88 8.11 -5.00
CA TYR A 25 4.87 7.17 -5.48
C TYR A 25 4.05 6.64 -4.31
N PHE A 26 2.73 6.55 -4.49
CA PHE A 26 1.83 5.88 -3.56
C PHE A 26 0.78 5.07 -4.33
N GLU A 27 0.18 4.11 -3.64
CA GLU A 27 -0.94 3.32 -4.14
C GLU A 27 -1.94 3.04 -3.03
N GLU A 28 -3.17 2.73 -3.40
CA GLU A 28 -4.20 2.30 -2.46
C GLU A 28 -4.84 1.00 -2.92
N SER A 29 -5.00 0.05 -1.99
CA SER A 29 -5.54 -1.29 -2.23
C SER A 29 -6.56 -1.68 -1.16
N GLY A 30 -7.29 -2.78 -1.40
CA GLY A 30 -8.31 -3.27 -0.47
C GLY A 30 -9.63 -2.51 -0.59
N ASN A 31 -10.29 -2.27 0.54
CA ASN A 31 -11.60 -1.65 0.61
C ASN A 31 -11.45 -0.13 0.78
N PRO A 32 -11.87 0.71 -0.19
CA PRO A 32 -11.79 2.17 -0.08
C PRO A 32 -12.54 2.76 1.12
N GLN A 33 -13.51 2.02 1.68
CA GLN A 33 -14.29 2.37 2.87
C GLN A 33 -13.85 1.59 4.13
N GLY A 34 -12.78 0.80 4.04
CA GLY A 34 -12.22 0.05 5.15
C GLY A 34 -11.45 0.94 6.13
N GLN A 35 -11.02 0.33 7.25
CA GLN A 35 -10.14 1.01 8.20
C GLN A 35 -8.80 1.36 7.51
N PRO A 36 -8.30 2.60 7.62
CA PRO A 36 -7.06 2.98 6.95
C PRO A 36 -5.84 2.40 7.64
N VAL A 37 -4.86 1.96 6.85
CA VAL A 37 -3.52 1.56 7.30
C VAL A 37 -2.47 2.06 6.31
N VAL A 38 -1.33 2.52 6.83
CA VAL A 38 -0.17 2.95 6.03
C VAL A 38 0.95 1.93 6.20
N VAL A 39 1.49 1.46 5.08
CA VAL A 39 2.60 0.50 5.05
C VAL A 39 3.92 1.23 4.83
N LEU A 40 4.84 1.10 5.81
CA LEU A 40 6.19 1.64 5.72
C LEU A 40 7.16 0.51 5.34
N HIS A 41 7.76 0.60 4.15
CA HIS A 41 8.71 -0.40 3.68
C HIS A 41 10.02 -0.39 4.48
N GLY A 42 10.72 -1.52 4.50
CA GLY A 42 12.04 -1.65 5.13
C GLY A 42 13.18 -1.07 4.27
N GLY A 43 14.40 -1.08 4.81
CA GLY A 43 15.58 -0.51 4.15
C GLY A 43 16.32 0.45 5.05
N PRO A 44 16.67 1.67 4.60
CA PRO A 44 15.97 2.57 3.68
C PRO A 44 16.15 2.27 2.17
N GLY A 45 15.31 2.88 1.32
CA GLY A 45 15.41 2.76 -0.15
C GLY A 45 14.82 1.49 -0.79
N GLY A 46 14.14 0.63 -0.01
CA GLY A 46 13.62 -0.66 -0.50
C GLY A 46 12.39 -0.61 -1.41
N GLY A 47 11.58 0.46 -1.35
CA GLY A 47 10.35 0.61 -2.13
C GLY A 47 9.19 -0.30 -1.67
N SER A 48 7.99 0.02 -2.16
CA SER A 48 6.80 -0.83 -1.96
C SER A 48 6.86 -2.09 -2.84
N GLN A 49 6.19 -3.16 -2.41
CA GLN A 49 6.14 -4.45 -3.12
C GLN A 49 4.69 -4.95 -3.20
N PRO A 50 4.28 -5.64 -4.29
CA PRO A 50 2.91 -6.18 -4.42
C PRO A 50 2.49 -7.11 -3.28
N SER A 51 3.46 -7.77 -2.63
CA SER A 51 3.21 -8.63 -1.47
C SER A 51 2.68 -7.87 -0.26
N TYR A 52 2.96 -6.57 -0.14
CA TYR A 52 2.58 -5.76 1.02
C TYR A 52 1.06 -5.57 1.14
N ARG A 53 0.35 -5.56 0.01
CA ARG A 53 -1.11 -5.53 -0.05
C ARG A 53 -1.77 -6.75 0.58
N ARG A 54 -1.01 -7.83 0.79
CA ARG A 54 -1.51 -9.15 1.20
C ARG A 54 -1.38 -9.42 2.70
N TYR A 55 -0.84 -8.49 3.47
CA TYR A 55 -0.74 -8.62 4.94
C TYR A 55 -2.04 -8.24 5.66
N PHE A 56 -2.92 -7.51 4.99
CA PHE A 56 -4.16 -6.99 5.55
C PHE A 56 -5.36 -7.61 4.85
N ASN A 57 -6.46 -7.83 5.58
CA ASN A 57 -7.71 -8.30 4.98
C ASN A 57 -8.22 -7.24 3.99
N PRO A 58 -8.27 -7.52 2.67
CA PRO A 58 -8.68 -6.52 1.68
C PRO A 58 -10.13 -6.07 1.81
N GLU A 59 -11.00 -6.84 2.48
CA GLU A 59 -12.39 -6.43 2.71
C GLU A 59 -12.54 -5.47 3.89
N ALA A 60 -11.60 -5.49 4.83
CA ALA A 60 -11.67 -4.69 6.06
C ALA A 60 -10.81 -3.43 6.02
N TRP A 61 -9.75 -3.40 5.20
CA TRP A 61 -8.72 -2.35 5.23
C TRP A 61 -8.63 -1.57 3.93
N ARG A 62 -8.47 -0.25 4.06
CA ARG A 62 -7.91 0.62 3.02
C ARG A 62 -6.40 0.68 3.22
N ILE A 63 -5.66 0.01 2.36
CA ILE A 63 -4.22 -0.18 2.47
C ILE A 63 -3.54 0.91 1.64
N VAL A 64 -2.69 1.73 2.26
CA VAL A 64 -1.91 2.81 1.63
C VAL A 64 -0.42 2.53 1.76
#